data_AF-A0A1G9WB86-F1
#
_entry.id   AF-A0A1G9WB86-F1
#
_cell.length_a   1.000
_cell.length_b   1.000
_cell.length_c   1.000
_cell.angle_alpha   90.00
_cell.angle_beta   90.00
_cell.angle_gamma   90.00
#
_symmetry.space_group_name_H-M   'P 1'
#
loop_
_entity.id
_entity.type
_entity.pdbx_description
1 polymer ?
#
loop_
_entity_poly.entity_id
_entity_poly.type
_entity_poly.pdbx_seq_one_letter_code
_entity_poly.pdbx_strand_id
1 'polypeptide(L)'
;MSDEQEKGQKEARSQVDKEEATSDAEENKGLGVVAYIIFFLPLLVAKESKFAMYHANQGLMLLITAVIINVVGTIIPIIGWILILPLGNLFIFILWLIGIINAAKGEMKPLPLIGKYEILK
;
A
#
# COMPACT_ATOMS: atom_id res chain seq x y z
N MET A 1 38.51 -10.06 -10.29
CA MET A 1 37.58 -10.41 -9.20
C MET A 1 36.93 -11.71 -9.63
N SER A 2 37.10 -12.79 -8.88
CA SER A 2 36.60 -14.12 -9.27
C SER A 2 35.08 -14.18 -9.11
N ASP A 3 34.38 -14.94 -9.95
CA ASP A 3 32.90 -15.09 -9.93
C ASP A 3 32.35 -15.47 -8.53
N GLU A 4 33.13 -16.18 -7.72
CA GLU A 4 32.80 -16.54 -6.34
C GLU A 4 32.80 -15.34 -5.37
N GLN A 5 33.70 -14.37 -5.57
CA GLN A 5 33.74 -13.16 -4.75
C GLN A 5 32.55 -12.24 -5.05
N GLU A 6 32.15 -12.14 -6.32
CA GLU A 6 30.96 -11.38 -6.72
C GLU A 6 29.68 -12.01 -6.17
N LYS A 7 29.58 -13.34 -6.20
CA LYS A 7 28.44 -14.08 -5.64
C LYS A 7 28.32 -13.87 -4.12
N GLY A 8 29.43 -14.01 -3.38
CA GLY A 8 29.46 -13.76 -1.94
C GLY A 8 29.06 -12.33 -1.57
N GLN A 9 29.48 -11.34 -2.37
CA GLN A 9 29.12 -9.94 -2.14
C GLN A 9 27.63 -9.66 -2.41
N LYS A 10 27.04 -10.27 -3.46
CA LYS A 10 25.60 -10.17 -3.74
C LYS A 10 24.75 -10.81 -2.65
N GLU A 11 25.16 -11.97 -2.15
CA GLU A 11 24.46 -12.67 -1.06
C GLU A 11 24.51 -11.87 0.24
N ALA A 12 25.68 -11.35 0.62
CA ALA A 12 25.82 -10.49 1.80
C ALA A 12 24.96 -9.22 1.69
N ARG A 13 24.95 -8.57 0.52
CA ARG A 13 24.13 -7.38 0.30
C ARG A 13 22.63 -7.69 0.36
N SER A 14 22.18 -8.80 -0.24
CA SER A 14 20.77 -9.20 -0.15
C SER A 14 20.34 -9.51 1.29
N GLN A 15 21.24 -9.96 2.16
CA GLN A 15 20.93 -10.18 3.57
C GLN A 15 20.77 -8.85 4.31
N VAL A 16 21.70 -7.91 4.12
CA VAL A 16 21.62 -6.55 4.69
C VAL A 16 20.34 -5.84 4.24
N ASP A 17 20.02 -5.86 2.93
CA ASP A 17 18.83 -5.20 2.40
C ASP A 17 17.52 -5.79 2.98
N LYS A 18 17.49 -7.11 3.23
CA LYS A 18 16.34 -7.77 3.86
C LYS A 18 16.21 -7.37 5.33
N GLU A 19 17.33 -7.33 6.06
CA GLU A 19 17.37 -6.98 7.48
C GLU A 19 16.93 -5.53 7.70
N GLU A 20 17.42 -4.59 6.87
CA GLU A 20 16.97 -3.20 6.85
C GLU A 20 15.47 -3.09 6.56
N ALA A 21 14.94 -3.82 5.57
CA ALA A 21 13.52 -3.79 5.24
C ALA A 21 12.63 -4.33 6.38
N THR A 22 13.08 -5.38 7.09
CA THR A 22 12.38 -5.87 8.28
C THR A 22 12.41 -4.84 9.41
N SER A 23 13.57 -4.20 9.67
CA SER A 23 13.69 -3.17 10.70
C SER A 23 12.77 -1.98 10.43
N ASP A 24 12.76 -1.48 9.19
CA ASP A 24 11.88 -0.38 8.77
C ASP A 24 10.40 -0.71 8.99
N ALA A 25 9.98 -1.92 8.62
CA ALA A 25 8.60 -2.37 8.80
C ALA A 25 8.22 -2.55 10.27
N GLU A 26 9.14 -2.98 11.14
CA GLU A 26 8.88 -3.11 12.57
C GLU A 26 8.73 -1.74 13.26
N GLU A 27 9.60 -0.79 12.94
CA GLU A 27 9.56 0.56 13.47
C GLU A 27 8.33 1.35 13.01
N ASN A 28 7.95 1.20 11.73
CA ASN A 28 6.93 2.03 11.09
C ASN A 28 5.58 1.32 10.88
N LYS A 29 5.38 0.13 11.46
CA LYS A 29 4.16 -0.68 11.33
C LYS A 29 2.87 0.11 11.59
N GLY A 30 2.86 0.87 12.70
CA GLY A 30 1.70 1.67 13.08
C GLY A 30 1.35 2.74 12.05
N LEU A 31 2.37 3.40 11.49
CA LEU A 31 2.18 4.39 10.44
C LEU A 31 1.68 3.76 9.14
N GLY A 32 2.16 2.56 8.80
CA GLY A 32 1.63 1.78 7.67
C GLY A 32 0.14 1.45 7.81
N VAL A 33 -0.33 1.12 9.02
CA VAL A 33 -1.76 0.91 9.28
C VAL A 33 -2.54 2.22 9.17
N VAL A 34 -2.05 3.29 9.81
CA VAL A 34 -2.71 4.61 9.79
C VAL A 34 -2.80 5.19 8.38
N ALA A 35 -1.89 4.83 7.48
CA ALA A 35 -1.92 5.24 6.07
C ALA A 35 -3.24 4.90 5.35
N TYR A 36 -3.98 3.88 5.78
CA TYR A 36 -5.27 3.52 5.21
C TYR A 36 -6.45 4.33 5.77
N ILE A 37 -6.22 5.14 6.80
CA ILE A 37 -7.18 6.09 7.36
C ILE A 37 -6.81 7.51 6.91
N ILE A 38 -5.52 7.84 7.00
CA ILE A 38 -4.94 9.14 6.68
C ILE A 38 -3.66 8.92 5.89
N PHE A 39 -3.78 8.79 4.56
CA PHE A 39 -2.66 8.44 3.68
C PHE A 39 -1.51 9.44 3.71
N PHE A 40 -1.78 10.72 3.99
CA PHE A 40 -0.75 11.75 3.96
C PHE A 40 0.06 11.82 5.27
N LEU A 41 -0.33 11.13 6.35
CA LEU A 41 0.40 11.20 7.62
C LEU A 41 1.83 10.64 7.50
N PRO A 42 2.07 9.45 6.91
CA PRO A 42 3.44 8.97 6.68
C PRO A 42 4.34 9.93 5.88
N LEU A 43 3.77 10.71 4.94
CA LEU A 43 4.54 11.69 4.16
C LEU A 43 5.11 12.82 5.03
N LEU A 44 4.46 13.10 6.17
CA LEU A 44 4.86 14.16 7.09
C LEU A 44 5.86 13.68 8.14
N VAL A 45 5.73 12.42 8.59
CA VAL A 45 6.46 11.95 9.78
C VAL A 45 7.39 10.76 9.53
N ALA A 46 7.28 10.07 8.39
CA ALA A 46 8.07 8.87 8.07
C ALA A 46 8.40 8.79 6.57
N LYS A 47 8.77 9.92 5.97
CA LYS A 47 9.10 10.01 4.54
C LYS A 47 10.28 9.13 4.13
N GLU A 48 11.21 8.87 5.06
CA GLU A 48 12.37 8.01 4.83
C GLU A 48 12.05 6.51 4.97
N SER A 49 10.87 6.16 5.51
CA SER A 49 10.43 4.77 5.64
C SER A 49 9.84 4.28 4.32
N LYS A 50 10.50 3.32 3.68
CA LYS A 50 10.00 2.68 2.46
C LYS A 50 8.69 1.96 2.74
N PHE A 51 8.59 1.31 3.90
CA PHE A 51 7.38 0.62 4.34
C PHE A 51 6.20 1.58 4.57
N ALA A 52 6.40 2.68 5.30
CA ALA A 52 5.32 3.63 5.58
C ALA A 52 4.87 4.35 4.30
N MET A 53 5.82 4.74 3.45
CA MET A 53 5.55 5.39 2.16
C MET A 53 4.84 4.45 1.18
N TYR A 54 5.18 3.16 1.19
CA TYR A 54 4.45 2.16 0.41
C TYR A 54 2.97 2.11 0.78
N HIS A 55 2.65 2.02 2.07
CA HIS A 55 1.27 1.98 2.53
C HIS A 55 0.55 3.32 2.40
N ALA A 56 1.26 4.45 2.46
CA ALA A 56 0.73 5.76 2.09
C ALA A 56 0.29 5.79 0.62
N ASN A 57 1.10 5.24 -0.28
CA ASN A 57 0.74 5.15 -1.68
C ASN A 57 -0.48 4.25 -1.91
N GLN A 58 -0.54 3.08 -1.24
CA GLN A 58 -1.71 2.20 -1.32
C GLN A 58 -2.98 2.88 -0.76
N GLY A 59 -2.88 3.61 0.35
CA GLY A 59 -3.98 4.40 0.92
C GLY A 59 -4.48 5.49 -0.04
N LEU A 60 -3.57 6.20 -0.72
CA LEU A 60 -3.92 7.18 -1.76
C LEU A 60 -4.62 6.53 -2.95
N MET A 61 -4.10 5.40 -3.45
CA MET A 61 -4.72 4.66 -4.55
C MET A 61 -6.13 4.17 -4.20
N LEU A 62 -6.32 3.72 -2.96
CA LEU A 62 -7.63 3.31 -2.46
C LEU A 62 -8.61 4.51 -2.41
N LEU A 63 -8.16 5.66 -1.93
CA LEU A 63 -8.94 6.91 -1.91
C LEU A 63 -9.36 7.33 -3.33
N ILE A 64 -8.42 7.37 -4.27
CA ILE A 64 -8.68 7.73 -5.67
C ILE A 64 -9.73 6.77 -6.27
N THR A 65 -9.56 5.46 -6.04
CA THR A 65 -10.50 4.44 -6.53
C THR A 65 -11.89 4.62 -5.93
N ALA A 66 -11.98 4.89 -4.62
CA ALA A 66 -13.24 5.13 -3.94
C ALA A 66 -13.96 6.38 -4.47
N VAL A 67 -13.23 7.47 -4.74
CA VAL A 67 -13.78 8.68 -5.37
C VAL A 67 -14.34 8.38 -6.75
N ILE A 68 -13.59 7.66 -7.60
CA ILE A 68 -14.05 7.27 -8.94
C ILE A 68 -15.35 6.46 -8.87
N ILE A 69 -15.40 5.43 -8.02
CA ILE A 69 -16.58 4.57 -7.86
C ILE A 69 -17.80 5.39 -7.40
N ASN A 70 -17.64 6.26 -6.40
CA ASN A 70 -18.75 7.04 -5.85
C ASN A 70 -19.24 8.12 -6.82
N VAL A 71 -18.35 8.77 -7.57
CA VAL A 71 -18.72 9.74 -8.60
C VAL A 71 -19.48 9.05 -9.74
N VAL A 72 -18.92 7.98 -10.30
CA VAL A 72 -19.55 7.22 -11.40
C VAL A 72 -20.90 6.62 -10.96
N GLY A 73 -20.94 6.02 -9.77
CA GLY A 73 -22.15 5.43 -9.21
C GLY A 73 -23.25 6.44 -8.90
N THR A 74 -22.90 7.69 -8.58
CA THR A 74 -23.88 8.76 -8.34
C THR A 74 -24.49 9.29 -9.63
N ILE A 75 -23.67 9.44 -10.69
CA ILE A 75 -24.07 10.01 -11.98
C ILE A 75 -25.04 9.07 -12.74
N ILE A 76 -24.90 7.75 -12.58
CA ILE A 76 -25.73 6.76 -13.29
C ILE A 76 -26.96 6.42 -12.42
N PRO A 77 -28.18 6.88 -12.76
CA PRO A 77 -29.36 6.58 -11.95
C PRO A 77 -29.73 5.10 -12.01
N ILE A 78 -30.41 4.61 -10.98
CA ILE A 78 -30.89 3.22 -10.82
C ILE A 78 -29.75 2.20 -10.76
N ILE A 79 -29.01 1.97 -11.86
CA ILE A 79 -27.87 1.03 -11.91
C ILE A 79 -26.74 1.49 -10.99
N GLY A 80 -26.39 2.77 -11.04
CA GLY A 80 -25.33 3.30 -10.20
C GLY A 80 -25.67 3.17 -8.71
N TRP A 81 -26.92 3.46 -8.34
CA TRP A 81 -27.35 3.41 -6.94
C TRP A 81 -27.54 2.00 -6.40
N ILE A 82 -28.10 1.09 -7.20
CA ILE A 82 -28.47 -0.26 -6.75
C ILE A 82 -27.33 -1.26 -6.95
N LEU A 83 -26.43 -1.04 -7.91
CA LEU A 83 -25.32 -1.97 -8.21
C LEU A 83 -23.94 -1.34 -7.97
N ILE A 84 -23.63 -0.22 -8.61
CA ILE A 84 -22.26 0.33 -8.59
C ILE A 84 -21.86 0.79 -7.19
N LEU A 85 -22.70 1.58 -6.53
CA LEU A 85 -22.43 2.09 -5.18
C LEU A 85 -22.31 0.97 -4.14
N PRO A 86 -23.26 0.03 -3.99
CA PRO A 86 -23.15 -1.00 -2.96
C PRO A 86 -22.02 -1.99 -3.24
N LEU A 87 -21.89 -2.51 -4.46
CA LEU A 87 -20.83 -3.46 -4.79
C LEU A 87 -19.45 -2.81 -4.82
N GLY A 88 -19.37 -1.58 -5.34
CA GLY A 88 -18.14 -0.81 -5.39
C GLY A 88 -17.64 -0.42 -4.02
N ASN A 89 -18.51 0.06 -3.11
CA ASN A 89 -18.10 0.37 -1.74
C ASN A 89 -17.76 -0.90 -0.94
N LEU A 90 -18.45 -2.02 -1.18
CA LEU A 90 -18.05 -3.32 -0.61
C LEU A 90 -16.66 -3.75 -1.09
N PHE A 91 -16.37 -3.59 -2.39
CA PHE A 91 -15.05 -3.85 -2.95
C PHE A 91 -13.96 -2.96 -2.32
N ILE A 92 -14.21 -1.65 -2.19
CA ILE A 92 -13.30 -0.72 -1.50
C ILE A 92 -13.07 -1.16 -0.05
N PHE A 93 -14.12 -1.54 0.68
CA PHE A 93 -14.01 -2.00 2.06
C PHE A 93 -13.15 -3.27 2.18
N ILE A 94 -13.31 -4.23 1.26
CA ILE A 94 -12.48 -5.43 1.23
C ILE A 94 -11.01 -5.08 0.98
N LEU A 95 -10.73 -4.21 0.00
CA LEU A 95 -9.37 -3.75 -0.27
C LEU A 95 -8.75 -3.02 0.93
N TRP A 96 -9.54 -2.18 1.61
CA TRP A 96 -9.13 -1.49 2.83
C TRP A 96 -8.68 -2.47 3.92
N LEU A 97 -9.46 -3.54 4.17
CA LEU A 97 -9.11 -4.58 5.13
C LEU A 97 -7.84 -5.33 4.73
N ILE A 98 -7.71 -5.73 3.45
CA ILE A 98 -6.50 -6.39 2.94
C ILE A 98 -5.28 -5.50 3.18
N GLY A 99 -5.41 -4.20 2.88
CA GLY A 99 -4.35 -3.22 3.07
C GLY A 99 -3.89 -3.11 4.53
N ILE A 100 -4.85 -2.96 5.45
CA ILE A 100 -4.58 -2.91 6.90
C ILE A 100 -3.94 -4.20 7.39
N ILE A 101 -4.44 -5.37 6.96
CA ILE A 101 -3.88 -6.66 7.36
C ILE A 101 -2.43 -6.80 6.87
N ASN A 102 -2.14 -6.41 5.63
CA ASN A 102 -0.78 -6.45 5.09
C ASN A 102 0.15 -5.51 5.88
N ALA A 103 -0.29 -4.28 6.17
CA ALA A 103 0.49 -3.35 7.00
C ALA A 103 0.72 -3.88 8.42
N ALA A 104 -0.31 -4.41 9.07
CA ALA A 104 -0.17 -4.99 10.41
C ALA A 104 0.79 -6.19 10.44
N LYS A 105 0.91 -6.93 9.33
CA LYS A 105 1.88 -8.00 9.16
C LYS A 105 3.29 -7.52 8.79
N GLY A 106 3.48 -6.23 8.50
CA GLY A 106 4.75 -5.69 8.00
C GLY A 106 5.03 -6.06 6.53
N GLU A 107 3.98 -6.36 5.75
CA GLU A 107 4.10 -6.85 4.38
C GLU A 107 3.77 -5.76 3.35
N MET A 108 4.71 -5.45 2.45
CA MET A 108 4.47 -4.58 1.29
C MET A 108 3.86 -5.38 0.12
N LYS A 109 2.61 -5.84 0.31
CA LYS A 109 1.85 -6.57 -0.73
C LYS A 109 0.83 -5.65 -1.41
N PRO A 110 0.80 -5.63 -2.76
CA PRO A 110 -0.07 -4.72 -3.49
C PRO A 110 -1.52 -5.09 -3.30
N LEU A 111 -2.38 -4.08 -3.17
CA LEU A 111 -3.82 -4.29 -3.22
C LEU A 111 -4.23 -4.89 -4.58
N PRO A 112 -5.16 -5.88 -4.60
CA PRO A 112 -5.69 -6.40 -5.84
C PRO A 112 -6.20 -5.29 -6.77
N LEU A 113 -5.89 -5.41 -8.07
CA LEU A 113 -6.27 -4.50 -9.18
C LEU A 113 -5.63 -3.09 -9.15
N ILE A 114 -5.49 -2.46 -7.99
CA ILE A 114 -5.07 -1.05 -7.87
C ILE A 114 -3.66 -0.86 -7.33
N GLY A 115 -3.09 -1.87 -6.66
CA GLY A 115 -1.87 -1.71 -5.88
C GLY A 115 -0.56 -1.69 -6.67
N LYS A 116 -0.61 -1.82 -8.00
CA LYS A 116 0.55 -1.79 -8.90
C LYS A 116 1.00 -0.37 -9.29
N TYR A 117 0.19 0.64 -8.99
CA TYR A 117 0.47 2.02 -9.37
C TYR A 117 1.16 2.74 -8.22
N GLU A 118 2.22 3.48 -8.55
CA GLU A 118 3.03 4.24 -7.60
C GLU A 118 2.99 5.72 -7.98
N ILE A 119 2.39 6.53 -7.11
CA ILE A 119 2.23 7.98 -7.24
C ILE A 119 3.20 8.69 -6.30
N LEU A 120 3.34 8.19 -5.07
CA LEU A 120 4.27 8.73 -4.08
C LEU A 120 5.64 8.09 -4.29
N LYS A 121 6.68 8.94 -4.36
CA LYS A 121 8.10 8.56 -4.49
C LYS A 121 8.86 8.89 -3.21
#